data_AF-A0A934H5Q7-F1
#
_entry.id   AF-A0A934H5Q7-F1
#
_cell.length_a   1.000
_cell.length_b   1.000
_cell.length_c   1.000
_cell.angle_alpha   90.00
_cell.angle_beta   90.00
_cell.angle_gamma   90.00
#
_symmetry.space_group_name_H-M   'P 1'
#
loop_
_entity.id
_entity.type
_entity.pdbx_description
1 polymer ?
#
loop_
_entity_poly.entity_id
_entity_poly.type
_entity_poly.pdbx_seq_one_letter_code
_entity_poly.pdbx_strand_id
1 'polypeptide(L)'
;IIAYDENVNRSVDPAEGVRGIPVRIVDVATNRVLEQAFTDNSGYARIQLQTNARISLVVPYFGQSWDISHGYRGNESAFTLLLPAGNQPGLIP
;
A
#
# COMPACT_ATOMS: atom_id res chain seq x y z
N ILE A 1 2.16 2.88 3.71
CA ILE A 1 1.96 2.21 5.01
C ILE A 1 0.61 1.53 4.99
N ILE A 2 0.53 0.32 5.52
CA ILE A 2 -0.71 -0.41 5.73
C ILE A 2 -0.77 -0.80 7.21
N ALA A 3 -1.82 -0.39 7.91
CA ALA A 3 -1.98 -0.62 9.35
C ALA A 3 -3.46 -0.85 9.72
N TYR A 4 -3.69 -1.56 10.83
CA TYR A 4 -5.00 -1.66 11.48
C TYR A 4 -5.07 -0.66 12.64
N ASP A 5 -6.08 0.22 12.66
CA ASP A 5 -6.33 1.16 13.76
C ASP A 5 -6.89 0.42 14.98
N GLU A 6 -6.03 -0.35 15.67
CA GLU A 6 -6.41 -1.23 16.77
C GLU A 6 -6.85 -0.45 18.00
N ASN A 7 -6.25 0.72 18.24
CA ASN A 7 -6.59 1.57 19.37
C ASN A 7 -7.64 2.66 19.03
N VAL A 8 -8.14 2.70 17.80
CA VAL A 8 -9.20 3.60 17.31
C VAL A 8 -8.82 5.09 17.46
N ASN A 9 -7.52 5.40 17.35
CA ASN A 9 -7.01 6.77 17.40
C ASN A 9 -6.98 7.45 16.02
N ARG A 10 -7.34 6.71 14.95
CA ARG A 10 -7.33 7.18 13.54
C ARG A 10 -5.95 7.63 13.06
N SER A 11 -4.91 7.09 13.66
CA SER A 11 -3.51 7.30 13.33
C SER A 11 -2.85 5.96 13.05
N VAL A 12 -1.67 5.99 12.45
CA VAL A 12 -0.81 4.81 12.34
C VAL A 12 0.09 4.78 13.56
N ASP A 13 0.04 3.69 14.33
CA ASP A 13 1.06 3.39 15.31
C ASP A 13 2.08 2.34 14.83
N PRO A 14 3.35 2.38 15.26
CA PRO A 14 4.39 1.46 14.79
C PRO A 14 4.08 -0.04 15.01
N ALA A 15 3.25 -0.35 16.01
CA ALA A 15 2.85 -1.71 16.36
C ALA A 15 1.64 -2.23 15.55
N GLU A 16 0.97 -1.35 14.81
CA GLU A 16 -0.27 -1.64 14.07
C GLU A 16 -0.03 -2.03 12.60
N GLY A 17 1.24 -2.04 12.19
CA GLY A 17 1.66 -2.35 10.83
C GLY A 17 1.29 -3.77 10.39
N VAL A 18 0.74 -3.90 9.19
CA VAL A 18 0.41 -5.22 8.62
C VAL A 18 1.56 -5.72 7.78
N ARG A 19 2.15 -6.87 8.15
CA ARG A 19 3.26 -7.49 7.43
C ARG A 19 2.79 -8.35 6.24
N GLY A 20 3.61 -8.41 5.19
CA GLY A 20 3.48 -9.40 4.12
C GLY A 20 2.39 -9.08 3.09
N ILE A 21 1.84 -7.86 3.11
CA ILE A 21 0.82 -7.43 2.18
C ILE A 21 1.49 -7.05 0.84
N PRO A 22 1.07 -7.64 -0.29
CA PRO A 22 1.60 -7.29 -1.60
C PRO A 22 1.10 -5.91 -2.02
N VAL A 23 2.04 -5.06 -2.42
CA VAL A 23 1.79 -3.73 -2.97
C VAL A 23 2.40 -3.68 -4.37
N ARG A 24 1.60 -3.32 -5.37
CA ARG A 24 1.98 -3.38 -6.79
C ARG A 24 1.89 -2.01 -7.43
N ILE A 25 2.84 -1.71 -8.29
CA ILE A 25 2.71 -0.62 -9.26
C ILE A 25 2.26 -1.23 -10.58
N VAL A 26 1.18 -0.71 -11.15
CA VAL A 26 0.59 -1.19 -12.40
C VAL A 26 0.60 -0.07 -13.42
N ASP A 27 1.02 -0.37 -14.65
CA ASP A 27 0.82 0.50 -15.81
C ASP A 27 -0.66 0.53 -16.19
N VAL A 28 -1.27 1.70 -16.13
CA VAL A 28 -2.70 1.91 -16.38
C VAL A 28 -3.06 1.65 -17.85
N ALA A 29 -2.14 1.87 -18.79
CA ALA A 29 -2.42 1.66 -20.21
C ALA A 29 -2.44 0.18 -20.58
N THR A 30 -1.59 -0.63 -19.95
CA THR A 30 -1.39 -2.04 -20.31
C THR A 30 -1.89 -3.03 -19.27
N ASN A 31 -2.31 -2.55 -18.09
CA ASN A 31 -2.66 -3.35 -16.91
C ASN A 31 -1.54 -4.32 -16.49
N ARG A 32 -0.28 -4.00 -16.80
CA ARG A 32 0.87 -4.81 -16.43
C ARG A 32 1.45 -4.34 -15.11
N VAL A 33 1.81 -5.30 -14.25
CA VAL A 33 2.60 -5.01 -13.05
C VAL A 33 4.00 -4.58 -13.51
N LEU A 34 4.40 -3.38 -13.11
CA LEU A 34 5.74 -2.86 -13.34
C LEU A 34 6.67 -3.28 -12.22
N GLU A 35 6.22 -3.16 -10.97
CA GLU A 35 7.02 -3.47 -9.78
C GLU A 35 6.12 -3.95 -8.63
N GLN A 36 6.67 -4.70 -7.68
CA GLN A 36 5.96 -5.15 -6.47
C GLN A 36 6.89 -5.11 -5.25
N ALA A 37 6.33 -4.73 -4.11
CA ALA A 37 6.95 -4.90 -2.80
C ALA A 37 5.97 -5.57 -1.83
N PHE A 38 6.49 -5.99 -0.68
CA PHE A 38 5.69 -6.47 0.44
C PHE A 38 5.89 -5.56 1.64
N THR A 39 4.85 -5.40 2.44
CA THR A 39 4.97 -4.65 3.69
C THR A 39 5.83 -5.38 4.71
N ASP A 40 6.67 -4.64 5.44
CA ASP A 40 7.47 -5.14 6.54
C ASP A 40 6.68 -5.26 7.85
N ASN A 41 7.35 -5.58 8.96
CA ASN A 41 6.74 -5.72 10.29
C ASN A 41 6.06 -4.44 10.80
N SER A 42 6.41 -3.28 10.26
CA SER A 42 5.80 -1.99 10.60
C SER A 42 4.79 -1.53 9.54
N GLY A 43 4.43 -2.38 8.58
CA GLY A 43 3.45 -2.07 7.55
C GLY A 43 3.99 -1.22 6.38
N TYR A 44 5.31 -1.01 6.30
CA TYR A 44 5.91 -0.20 5.25
C TYR A 44 6.28 -1.04 4.03
N ALA A 45 5.92 -0.54 2.85
CA ALA A 45 6.43 -1.03 1.58
C ALA A 45 7.05 0.14 0.84
N ARG A 46 8.29 -0.03 0.37
CA ARG A 46 9.00 0.97 -0.43
C ARG A 46 9.21 0.43 -1.83
N ILE A 47 8.78 1.21 -2.82
CA ILE A 47 8.99 0.90 -4.24
C ILE A 47 9.73 2.07 -4.85
N GLN A 48 10.80 1.77 -5.58
CA GLN A 48 11.57 2.73 -6.36
C GLN A 48 11.42 2.33 -7.82
N LEU A 49 10.85 3.21 -8.62
CA LEU A 49 10.58 2.94 -10.03
C LEU A 49 10.89 4.20 -10.84
N GLN A 50 11.61 4.03 -11.94
CA GLN A 50 11.80 5.08 -12.95
C GLN A 50 10.99 4.72 -14.18
N THR A 51 9.92 5.47 -14.43
CA THR A 51 9.05 5.24 -15.59
C THR A 51 8.38 6.53 -16.03
N ASN A 52 8.09 6.61 -17.33
CA ASN A 52 7.24 7.66 -17.92
C ASN A 52 5.79 7.17 -18.12
N ALA A 53 5.50 5.93 -17.77
CA ALA A 53 4.17 5.37 -17.88
C ALA A 53 3.22 6.01 -16.85
N ARG A 54 1.92 6.00 -17.18
CA ARG A 54 0.89 6.29 -16.20
C ARG A 54 0.74 5.10 -15.28
N ILE A 55 0.93 5.29 -13.98
CA ILE A 55 0.94 4.22 -13.01
C ILE A 55 -0.17 4.38 -11.95
N SER A 56 -0.59 3.23 -11.41
CA SER A 56 -1.49 3.11 -10.27
C SER A 56 -0.85 2.19 -9.22
N LEU A 57 -0.92 2.60 -7.95
CA LEU A 57 -0.56 1.78 -6.80
C LEU A 57 -1.75 0.92 -6.43
N VAL A 58 -1.56 -0.39 -6.36
CA VAL A 58 -2.62 -1.35 -6.05
C VAL A 58 -2.21 -2.21 -4.87
N VAL A 59 -3.12 -2.39 -3.93
CA VAL A 59 -3.01 -3.30 -2.79
C VAL A 59 -4.11 -4.34 -2.95
N PRO A 60 -3.85 -5.43 -3.72
CA PRO A 60 -4.90 -6.33 -4.19
C PRO A 60 -5.65 -7.01 -3.05
N TYR A 61 -4.95 -7.31 -1.96
CA TYR A 61 -5.52 -7.99 -0.80
C TYR A 61 -6.72 -7.24 -0.20
N PHE A 62 -6.68 -5.90 -0.24
CA PHE A 62 -7.75 -5.03 0.28
C PHE A 62 -8.62 -4.42 -0.84
N GLY A 63 -8.39 -4.80 -2.11
CA GLY A 63 -9.10 -4.21 -3.25
C GLY A 63 -8.87 -2.70 -3.42
N GLN A 64 -7.80 -2.16 -2.83
CA GLN A 64 -7.54 -0.72 -2.77
C GLN A 64 -6.56 -0.30 -3.86
N SER A 65 -6.79 0.86 -4.48
CA SER A 65 -5.87 1.47 -5.45
C SER A 65 -5.78 2.98 -5.35
N TRP A 66 -4.67 3.54 -5.82
CA TRP A 66 -4.43 4.98 -5.96
C TRP A 66 -3.77 5.27 -7.30
N ASP A 67 -4.35 6.20 -8.06
CA ASP A 67 -3.74 6.67 -9.29
C ASP A 67 -2.64 7.71 -8.99
N ILE A 68 -1.41 7.38 -9.37
CA ILE A 68 -0.24 8.25 -9.16
C ILE A 68 -0.10 9.25 -10.32
N SER A 69 -0.81 9.01 -11.43
CA SER A 69 -0.66 9.69 -12.73
C SER A 69 -1.09 11.16 -12.77
N HIS A 70 -1.86 11.64 -11.78
CA HIS A 70 -2.37 13.01 -11.73
C HIS A 70 -1.85 13.74 -10.50
N GLY A 71 -0.72 14.45 -10.64
CA GLY A 71 -0.45 15.64 -9.81
C GLY A 71 0.82 15.69 -8.96
N TYR A 72 1.66 14.66 -8.90
CA TYR A 72 2.77 14.67 -7.94
C TYR A 72 4.09 15.14 -8.56
N ARG A 73 4.42 16.43 -8.34
CA ARG A 73 5.72 17.07 -8.67
C ARG A 73 6.83 16.74 -7.64
N GLY A 74 6.83 15.54 -7.07
CA GLY A 74 7.79 15.13 -6.04
C GLY A 74 8.44 13.79 -6.36
N ASN A 75 9.72 13.63 -6.04
CA ASN A 75 10.46 12.37 -6.22
C ASN A 75 10.01 11.26 -5.26
N GLU A 76 9.15 11.56 -4.28
CA GLU A 76 8.66 10.62 -3.27
C GLU A 76 7.15 10.80 -3.08
N SER A 77 6.42 9.68 -3.05
CA SER A 77 4.99 9.64 -2.79
C SER A 77 4.71 8.67 -1.64
N ALA A 78 3.97 9.12 -0.64
CA ALA A 78 3.58 8.33 0.51
C ALA A 78 2.07 8.09 0.49
N PHE A 79 1.68 6.82 0.63
CA PHE A 79 0.29 6.40 0.69
C PHE A 79 0.05 5.65 1.99
N THR A 80 -1.09 5.92 2.64
CA THR A 80 -1.48 5.25 3.88
C THR A 80 -2.82 4.57 3.68
N LEU A 81 -2.88 3.29 4.04
CA LEU A 81 -4.10 2.50 4.17
C LEU A 81 -4.28 2.18 5.65
N LEU A 82 -5.17 2.93 6.29
CA LEU A 82 -5.58 2.66 7.66
C LEU A 82 -6.88 1.87 7.63
N LEU A 83 -6.83 0.65 8.14
CA LEU A 83 -7.95 -0.28 8.19
C LEU A 83 -8.62 -0.16 9.56
N PRO A 84 -9.96 -0.28 9.65
CA PRO A 84 -10.64 -0.29 10.94
C PRO A 84 -10.19 -1.47 11.80
N ALA A 85 -10.22 -1.32 13.14
CA ALA A 85 -10.12 -2.44 14.06
C ALA A 85 -11.19 -3.49 13.73
N GLY A 86 -10.78 -4.61 13.13
CA GLY A 86 -11.70 -5.68 12.73
C GLY A 86 -10.93 -6.88 12.20
N ASN A 87 -11.24 -8.05 12.77
CA ASN A 87 -10.63 -9.36 12.54
C ASN A 87 -9.69 -9.43 11.33
N GLN A 88 -8.39 -9.36 11.60
CA GLN A 88 -7.32 -9.63 10.64
C GLN A 88 -7.67 -10.88 9.84
N PRO A 89 -7.86 -10.80 8.52
CA PRO A 89 -8.12 -12.00 7.75
C PRO A 89 -6.84 -12.85 7.75
N GLY A 90 -6.90 -14.04 8.35
CA GLY A 90 -5.89 -15.08 8.13
C GLY A 90 -4.90 -15.41 9.25
N LEU A 91 -5.16 -15.09 10.52
CA LEU A 91 -4.59 -15.90 11.61
C LEU A 91 -5.53 -17.10 11.87
N ILE A 92 -5.38 -18.15 11.06
CA ILE A 92 -5.95 -19.47 11.41
C ILE A 92 -5.05 -20.01 12.54
N PRO A 93 -5.59 -20.31 13.74
CA PRO A 93 -4.84 -20.90 14.84
C PRO A 93 -4.30 -22.29 14.53
#